data_AF-A0A0S3U531-F1
#
_entry.id   AF-A0A0S3U531-F1
#
_cell.length_a   1.000
_cell.length_b   1.000
_cell.length_c   1.000
_cell.angle_alpha   90.00
_cell.angle_beta   90.00
_cell.angle_gamma   90.00
#
_symmetry.space_group_name_H-M   'P 1'
#
loop_
_entity.id
_entity.type
_entity.pdbx_description
1 polymer ?
#
loop_
_entity_poly.entity_id
_entity_poly.type
_entity_poly.pdbx_seq_one_letter_code
_entity_poly.pdbx_strand_id
1 'polypeptide(L)'
;MQYRRFGRTNLPYSIFSLGTMRCLGSPQVMQQTVNRAIELGINHIETARGYGRSEEFLGMALRSMNRDQIFLTTKLPPTLDAAQTDQWIDESLQRLQIDSIDCLAIHGLNTWEHLDWVENCSIKAIKNAIAEGRVRHVGFSTHGSLELILAAIETSLFEFVNLHYSFFFQRNAPAIGLAHEKDMGVFIISPADKAGMLHTPPQTLIDLCAPFSPLEFNYRFLLNDSRITTLSFGAANPEELAFPDLDQDLSIERAIDRLNARKAIDPDQCSQCFACLPCPESIHIPEVLRLRNLATAYDMTQFGEYRYRMFENAGHWFPGNKANRCTDCGDCLPRCPEKLDIPKLLRETHDRLNGKPGRRLWQD
;
A
#
# COMPACT_ATOMS: atom_id res chain seq x y z
N MET A 1 -9.39 -7.23 -20.02
CA MET A 1 -8.70 -7.47 -18.73
C MET A 1 -7.56 -8.45 -18.96
N GLN A 2 -6.36 -8.13 -18.50
CA GLN A 2 -5.22 -9.04 -18.52
C GLN A 2 -5.11 -9.80 -17.18
N TYR A 3 -4.58 -11.02 -17.22
CA TYR A 3 -4.40 -11.87 -16.05
C TYR A 3 -2.93 -12.29 -15.91
N ARG A 4 -2.42 -12.29 -14.68
CA ARG A 4 -1.03 -12.66 -14.34
C ARG A 4 -1.03 -13.76 -13.28
N ARG A 5 -0.05 -14.64 -13.36
CA ARG A 5 0.18 -15.67 -12.33
C ARG A 5 0.61 -15.00 -11.02
N PHE A 6 -0.06 -15.31 -9.92
CA PHE A 6 0.25 -14.76 -8.60
C PHE A 6 1.34 -15.59 -7.89
N GLY A 7 2.55 -15.54 -8.42
CA GLY A 7 3.68 -16.32 -7.93
C GLY A 7 3.35 -17.82 -7.80
N ARG A 8 3.94 -18.45 -6.79
CA ARG A 8 3.83 -19.89 -6.52
C ARG A 8 2.42 -20.36 -6.14
N THR A 9 1.52 -19.45 -5.80
CA THR A 9 0.08 -19.77 -5.58
C THR A 9 -0.59 -20.23 -6.88
N ASN A 10 -0.03 -19.86 -8.03
CA ASN A 10 -0.57 -20.10 -9.38
C ASN A 10 -1.96 -19.49 -9.66
N LEU A 11 -2.50 -18.66 -8.76
CA LEU A 11 -3.78 -18.01 -8.99
C LEU A 11 -3.69 -17.01 -10.17
N PRO A 12 -4.59 -17.06 -11.16
CA PRO A 12 -4.57 -16.18 -12.32
C PRO A 12 -5.28 -14.85 -12.02
N TYR A 13 -4.60 -13.94 -11.30
CA TYR A 13 -5.21 -12.67 -10.89
C TYR A 13 -5.32 -11.69 -12.06
N SER A 14 -6.44 -10.97 -12.12
CA SER A 14 -6.57 -9.77 -12.93
C SER A 14 -5.54 -8.72 -12.50
N ILE A 15 -5.02 -7.94 -13.46
CA ILE A 15 -4.03 -6.87 -13.18
C ILE A 15 -4.57 -5.76 -12.27
N PHE A 16 -5.88 -5.69 -12.08
CA PHE A 16 -6.54 -4.92 -11.02
C PHE A 16 -7.30 -5.84 -10.08
N SER A 17 -7.24 -5.54 -8.78
CA SER A 17 -8.01 -6.20 -7.73
C SER A 17 -9.01 -5.21 -7.13
N LEU A 18 -10.19 -5.67 -6.72
CA LEU A 18 -11.16 -4.82 -6.02
C LEU A 18 -10.83 -4.75 -4.52
N GLY A 19 -10.41 -3.58 -4.04
CA GLY A 19 -10.22 -3.31 -2.62
C GLY A 19 -11.48 -2.78 -1.95
N THR A 20 -11.95 -3.46 -0.91
CA THR A 20 -13.27 -3.19 -0.30
C THR A 20 -13.23 -2.30 0.94
N MET A 21 -12.05 -1.74 1.30
CA MET A 21 -11.88 -0.87 2.48
C MET A 21 -12.83 0.34 2.48
N ARG A 22 -13.11 0.92 1.31
CA ARG A 22 -13.99 2.10 1.14
C ARG A 22 -15.45 1.72 0.86
N CYS A 23 -15.72 0.47 0.48
CA CYS A 23 -17.06 0.03 0.06
C CYS A 23 -17.93 -0.32 1.28
N LEU A 24 -18.28 0.71 2.06
CA LEU A 24 -18.97 0.56 3.35
C LEU A 24 -20.35 1.23 3.39
N GLY A 25 -20.88 1.69 2.24
CA GLY A 25 -22.15 2.40 2.18
C GLY A 25 -23.35 1.53 2.58
N SER A 26 -23.46 0.32 2.04
CA SER A 26 -24.49 -0.66 2.38
C SER A 26 -24.15 -2.04 1.78
N PRO A 27 -24.83 -3.13 2.21
CA PRO A 27 -24.72 -4.43 1.54
C PRO A 27 -25.07 -4.38 0.04
N GLN A 28 -26.06 -3.56 -0.35
CA GLN A 28 -26.48 -3.42 -1.75
C GLN A 28 -25.40 -2.74 -2.59
N VAL A 29 -24.77 -1.67 -2.05
CA VAL A 29 -23.66 -0.99 -2.73
C VAL A 29 -22.46 -1.93 -2.89
N MET A 30 -22.13 -2.73 -1.87
CA MET A 30 -21.09 -3.76 -1.99
C MET A 30 -21.41 -4.76 -3.10
N GLN A 31 -22.62 -5.31 -3.12
CA GLN A 31 -23.04 -6.28 -4.13
C GLN A 31 -22.98 -5.71 -5.54
N GLN A 32 -23.48 -4.50 -5.76
CA GLN A 32 -23.41 -3.82 -7.06
C GLN A 32 -21.96 -3.56 -7.47
N THR A 33 -21.09 -3.20 -6.53
CA THR A 33 -19.68 -2.90 -6.80
C THR A 33 -18.93 -4.16 -7.18
N VAL A 34 -19.15 -5.26 -6.47
CA VAL A 34 -18.57 -6.57 -6.79
C VAL A 34 -19.07 -7.08 -8.14
N ASN A 35 -20.38 -7.02 -8.42
CA ASN A 35 -20.92 -7.40 -9.72
C ASN A 35 -20.26 -6.60 -10.85
N ARG A 36 -20.16 -5.29 -10.69
CA ARG A 36 -19.52 -4.42 -11.67
C ARG A 36 -18.05 -4.75 -11.88
N ALA A 37 -17.31 -5.06 -10.82
CA ALA A 37 -15.91 -5.48 -10.91
C ALA A 37 -15.77 -6.78 -11.72
N ILE A 38 -16.63 -7.77 -11.47
CA ILE A 38 -16.64 -9.05 -12.20
C ILE A 38 -16.99 -8.83 -13.68
N GLU A 39 -18.00 -8.01 -13.99
CA GLU A 39 -18.34 -7.63 -15.38
C GLU A 39 -17.15 -7.01 -16.13
N LEU A 40 -16.33 -6.25 -15.41
CA LEU A 40 -15.10 -5.63 -15.92
C LEU A 40 -13.91 -6.60 -16.00
N GLY A 41 -14.11 -7.86 -15.61
CA GLY A 41 -13.12 -8.94 -15.65
C GLY A 41 -12.25 -9.04 -14.39
N ILE A 42 -12.50 -8.24 -13.35
CA ILE A 42 -11.77 -8.37 -12.07
C ILE A 42 -12.19 -9.67 -11.40
N ASN A 43 -11.22 -10.52 -11.08
CA ASN A 43 -11.45 -11.81 -10.42
C ASN A 43 -10.81 -11.91 -9.04
N HIS A 44 -10.14 -10.87 -8.55
CA HIS A 44 -9.60 -10.85 -7.20
C HIS A 44 -10.22 -9.72 -6.38
N ILE A 45 -10.79 -10.08 -5.23
CA ILE A 45 -11.41 -9.16 -4.27
C ILE A 45 -10.63 -9.25 -2.97
N GLU A 46 -10.29 -8.10 -2.39
CA GLU A 46 -9.56 -8.03 -1.13
C GLU A 46 -10.30 -7.18 -0.09
N THR A 47 -10.39 -7.75 1.11
CA THR A 47 -10.99 -7.17 2.31
C THR A 47 -10.06 -7.37 3.50
N ALA A 48 -10.50 -7.02 4.70
CA ALA A 48 -9.81 -7.35 5.94
C ALA A 48 -10.79 -7.31 7.11
N ARG A 49 -10.47 -8.07 8.16
CA ARG A 49 -11.18 -8.01 9.45
C ARG A 49 -11.23 -6.61 10.05
N GLY A 50 -10.20 -5.79 9.77
CA GLY A 50 -10.11 -4.40 10.22
C GLY A 50 -10.86 -3.38 9.37
N TYR A 51 -11.50 -3.76 8.26
CA TYR A 51 -12.19 -2.83 7.35
C TYR A 51 -13.66 -2.62 7.73
N GLY A 52 -13.93 -2.23 8.99
CA GLY A 52 -15.30 -2.02 9.46
C GLY A 52 -16.20 -3.23 9.17
N ARG A 53 -17.32 -3.02 8.45
CA ARG A 53 -18.29 -4.07 8.08
C ARG A 53 -18.02 -4.73 6.72
N SER A 54 -16.83 -4.53 6.15
CA SER A 54 -16.53 -4.97 4.78
C SER A 54 -16.68 -6.48 4.59
N GLU A 55 -16.20 -7.31 5.53
CA GLU A 55 -16.38 -8.77 5.47
C GLU A 55 -17.85 -9.20 5.50
N GLU A 56 -18.67 -8.57 6.35
CA GLU A 56 -20.10 -8.88 6.45
C GLU A 56 -20.83 -8.53 5.14
N PHE A 57 -20.59 -7.33 4.61
CA PHE A 57 -21.23 -6.88 3.38
C PHE A 57 -20.79 -7.71 2.18
N LEU A 58 -19.50 -8.06 2.12
CA LEU A 58 -18.98 -8.93 1.07
C LEU A 58 -19.58 -10.33 1.18
N GLY A 59 -19.63 -10.93 2.37
CA GLY A 59 -20.25 -12.24 2.56
C GLY A 59 -21.72 -12.30 2.14
N MET A 60 -22.49 -11.23 2.41
CA MET A 60 -23.86 -11.11 1.89
C MET A 60 -23.91 -11.06 0.36
N ALA A 61 -22.99 -10.34 -0.27
CA ALA A 61 -22.89 -10.24 -1.72
C ALA A 61 -22.52 -11.57 -2.38
N LEU A 62 -21.63 -12.37 -1.75
CA LEU A 62 -21.16 -13.65 -2.27
C LEU A 62 -22.26 -14.72 -2.38
N ARG A 63 -23.32 -14.66 -1.55
CA ARG A 63 -24.42 -15.65 -1.55
C ARG A 63 -25.10 -15.83 -2.91
N SER A 64 -25.14 -14.77 -3.72
CA SER A 64 -25.80 -14.78 -5.03
C SER A 64 -24.83 -14.97 -6.18
N MET A 65 -23.55 -15.27 -5.90
CA MET A 65 -22.48 -15.28 -6.90
C MET A 65 -21.90 -16.68 -7.08
N ASN A 66 -21.39 -16.94 -8.28
CA ASN A 66 -20.58 -18.14 -8.51
C ASN A 66 -19.20 -17.94 -7.89
N ARG A 67 -18.92 -18.66 -6.80
CA ARG A 67 -17.65 -18.56 -6.05
C ARG A 67 -16.42 -18.90 -6.89
N ASP A 68 -16.56 -19.72 -7.93
CA ASP A 68 -15.47 -20.16 -8.81
C ASP A 68 -14.96 -19.03 -9.73
N GLN A 69 -15.69 -17.92 -9.83
CA GLN A 69 -15.30 -16.77 -10.67
C GLN A 69 -14.38 -15.78 -9.97
N ILE A 70 -14.19 -15.92 -8.65
CA ILE A 70 -13.43 -14.96 -7.85
C ILE A 70 -12.43 -15.63 -6.92
N PHE A 71 -11.38 -14.91 -6.58
CA PHE A 71 -10.43 -15.20 -5.51
C PHE A 71 -10.58 -14.14 -4.43
N LEU A 72 -10.51 -14.57 -3.17
CA LEU A 72 -10.71 -13.71 -2.02
C LEU A 72 -9.47 -13.63 -1.13
N THR A 73 -9.02 -12.41 -0.88
CA THR A 73 -8.06 -12.12 0.18
C THR A 73 -8.75 -11.46 1.38
N THR A 74 -8.61 -12.03 2.58
CA THR A 74 -8.85 -11.28 3.83
C THR A 74 -7.55 -11.16 4.63
N LYS A 75 -7.55 -10.33 5.67
CA LYS A 75 -6.37 -10.00 6.46
C LYS A 75 -6.67 -9.90 7.95
N LEU A 76 -5.74 -10.42 8.75
CA LEU A 76 -5.79 -10.44 10.21
C LEU A 76 -4.55 -9.77 10.79
N PRO A 77 -4.65 -8.99 11.87
CA PRO A 77 -3.47 -8.36 12.47
C PRO A 77 -2.53 -9.42 13.07
N PRO A 78 -1.21 -9.13 13.17
CA PRO A 78 -0.30 -9.98 13.92
C PRO A 78 -0.69 -10.01 15.41
N THR A 79 -0.46 -11.14 16.08
CA THR A 79 -0.77 -11.31 17.51
C THR A 79 0.18 -12.30 18.17
N LEU A 80 0.43 -12.10 19.46
CA LEU A 80 1.18 -13.03 20.31
C LEU A 80 0.39 -14.30 20.68
N ASP A 81 -0.92 -14.32 20.38
CA ASP A 81 -1.81 -15.42 20.74
C ASP A 81 -2.23 -16.24 19.50
N ALA A 82 -1.74 -17.47 19.44
CA ALA A 82 -2.07 -18.41 18.38
C ALA A 82 -3.56 -18.82 18.39
N ALA A 83 -4.16 -18.99 19.57
CA ALA A 83 -5.59 -19.31 19.68
C ALA A 83 -6.44 -18.15 19.17
N GLN A 84 -5.99 -16.92 19.43
CA GLN A 84 -6.65 -15.73 18.92
C GLN A 84 -6.57 -15.66 17.38
N THR A 85 -5.44 -16.04 16.79
CA THR A 85 -5.28 -16.13 15.33
C THR A 85 -6.30 -17.09 14.72
N ASP A 86 -6.43 -18.28 15.30
CA ASP A 86 -7.37 -19.32 14.87
C ASP A 86 -8.83 -18.85 14.96
N GLN A 87 -9.21 -18.27 16.10
CA GLN A 87 -10.54 -17.68 16.30
C GLN A 87 -10.85 -16.61 15.24
N TRP A 88 -9.89 -15.76 14.90
CA TRP A 88 -10.10 -14.73 13.90
C TRP A 88 -10.27 -15.27 12.48
N ILE A 89 -9.62 -16.40 12.15
CA ILE A 89 -9.86 -17.11 10.88
C ILE A 89 -11.31 -17.57 10.82
N ASP A 90 -11.82 -18.21 11.88
CA ASP A 90 -13.21 -18.67 11.95
C ASP A 90 -14.22 -17.51 11.88
N GLU A 91 -13.96 -16.42 12.59
CA GLU A 91 -14.81 -15.23 12.52
C GLU A 91 -14.84 -14.64 11.11
N SER A 92 -13.69 -14.56 10.42
CA SER A 92 -13.63 -14.08 9.05
C SER A 92 -14.39 -15.00 8.09
N LEU A 93 -14.22 -16.33 8.20
CA LEU A 93 -14.99 -17.32 7.44
C LEU A 93 -16.49 -17.16 7.67
N GLN A 94 -16.92 -16.96 8.93
CA GLN A 94 -18.32 -16.76 9.29
C GLN A 94 -18.90 -15.47 8.70
N ARG A 95 -18.18 -14.34 8.80
CA ARG A 95 -18.65 -13.04 8.28
C ARG A 95 -18.73 -13.05 6.75
N LEU A 96 -17.72 -13.65 6.11
CA LEU A 96 -17.64 -13.80 4.66
C LEU A 96 -18.54 -14.93 4.14
N GLN A 97 -19.00 -15.81 5.01
CA GLN A 97 -19.91 -16.92 4.72
C GLN A 97 -19.36 -17.85 3.63
N ILE A 98 -18.11 -18.26 3.84
CA ILE A 98 -17.35 -19.14 2.96
C ILE A 98 -16.69 -20.24 3.79
N ASP A 99 -16.42 -21.38 3.14
CA ASP A 99 -15.78 -22.51 3.80
C ASP A 99 -14.24 -22.44 3.75
N SER A 100 -13.69 -21.68 2.78
CA SER A 100 -12.24 -21.49 2.64
C SER A 100 -11.88 -20.11 2.11
N ILE A 101 -10.82 -19.54 2.68
CA ILE A 101 -10.17 -18.29 2.25
C ILE A 101 -9.09 -18.66 1.23
N ASP A 102 -9.10 -18.04 0.04
CA ASP A 102 -8.06 -18.29 -0.96
C ASP A 102 -6.72 -17.74 -0.49
N CYS A 103 -6.69 -16.51 0.00
CA CYS A 103 -5.49 -15.85 0.48
C CYS A 103 -5.72 -15.18 1.84
N LEU A 104 -4.92 -15.53 2.84
CA LEU A 104 -4.90 -14.86 4.13
C LEU A 104 -3.62 -14.05 4.27
N ALA A 105 -3.73 -12.74 4.50
CA ALA A 105 -2.57 -11.90 4.78
C ALA A 105 -2.45 -11.50 6.26
N ILE A 106 -1.23 -11.48 6.79
CA ILE A 106 -0.95 -10.75 8.04
C ILE A 106 -1.04 -9.24 7.76
N HIS A 107 -1.96 -8.55 8.43
CA HIS A 107 -2.30 -7.17 8.18
C HIS A 107 -1.43 -6.21 9.00
N GLY A 108 -0.51 -5.51 8.33
CA GLY A 108 0.33 -4.52 8.99
C GLY A 108 1.53 -5.13 9.69
N LEU A 109 2.23 -6.06 9.03
CA LEU A 109 3.56 -6.52 9.45
C LEU A 109 4.55 -5.36 9.25
N ASN A 110 4.58 -4.43 10.21
CA ASN A 110 5.24 -3.13 10.09
C ASN A 110 6.41 -2.94 11.06
N THR A 111 6.53 -3.80 12.08
CA THR A 111 7.61 -3.75 13.06
C THR A 111 8.30 -5.11 13.19
N TRP A 112 9.51 -5.12 13.74
CA TRP A 112 10.25 -6.35 14.01
C TRP A 112 9.53 -7.23 15.04
N GLU A 113 8.85 -6.62 16.02
CA GLU A 113 8.00 -7.33 16.98
C GLU A 113 6.84 -8.03 16.26
N HIS A 114 6.21 -7.39 15.27
CA HIS A 114 5.14 -8.04 14.50
C HIS A 114 5.65 -9.27 13.74
N LEU A 115 6.87 -9.22 13.18
CA LEU A 115 7.48 -10.37 12.51
C LEU A 115 7.76 -11.50 13.52
N ASP A 116 8.35 -11.16 14.66
CA ASP A 116 8.62 -12.10 15.77
C ASP A 116 7.34 -12.79 16.24
N TRP A 117 6.24 -12.05 16.43
CA TRP A 117 4.95 -12.61 16.82
C TRP A 117 4.41 -13.59 15.79
N VAL A 118 4.59 -13.30 14.50
CA VAL A 118 4.15 -14.22 13.44
C VAL A 118 4.98 -15.49 13.46
N GLU A 119 6.31 -15.37 13.47
CA GLU A 119 7.24 -16.50 13.42
C GLU A 119 7.08 -17.44 14.63
N ASN A 120 6.87 -16.87 15.81
CA ASN A 120 6.87 -17.63 17.06
C ASN A 120 5.47 -17.99 17.57
N CYS A 121 4.41 -17.29 17.12
CA CYS A 121 3.05 -17.50 17.62
C CYS A 121 2.04 -17.79 16.50
N SER A 122 1.72 -16.81 15.65
CA SER A 122 0.60 -16.93 14.69
C SER A 122 0.80 -18.03 13.65
N ILE A 123 2.04 -18.32 13.25
CA ILE A 123 2.31 -19.25 12.15
C ILE A 123 1.80 -20.68 12.43
N LYS A 124 1.77 -21.11 13.70
CA LYS A 124 1.27 -22.45 14.05
C LYS A 124 -0.22 -22.59 13.74
N ALA A 125 -1.02 -21.60 14.13
CA ALA A 125 -2.46 -21.58 13.85
C ALA A 125 -2.72 -21.50 12.35
N ILE A 126 -1.96 -20.68 11.62
CA ILE A 126 -2.08 -20.55 10.16
C ILE A 126 -1.75 -21.87 9.46
N LYS A 127 -0.67 -22.56 9.86
CA LYS A 127 -0.32 -23.87 9.30
C LYS A 127 -1.40 -24.92 9.54
N ASN A 128 -2.03 -24.93 10.72
CA ASN A 128 -3.16 -25.80 11.00
C ASN A 128 -4.37 -25.47 10.12
N ALA A 129 -4.73 -24.18 9.99
CA ALA A 129 -5.83 -23.75 9.12
C ALA A 129 -5.59 -24.11 7.65
N ILE A 130 -4.34 -24.10 7.18
CA ILE A 130 -3.96 -24.60 5.85
C ILE A 130 -4.16 -26.11 5.75
N ALA A 131 -3.66 -26.87 6.72
CA ALA A 131 -3.80 -28.33 6.75
C ALA A 131 -5.28 -28.78 6.80
N GLU A 132 -6.14 -27.97 7.43
CA GLU A 132 -7.58 -28.18 7.53
C GLU A 132 -8.36 -27.66 6.31
N GLY A 133 -7.70 -26.97 5.36
CA GLY A 133 -8.32 -26.42 4.16
C GLY A 133 -9.11 -25.13 4.35
N ARG A 134 -9.08 -24.52 5.55
CA ARG A 134 -9.73 -23.23 5.85
C ARG A 134 -9.03 -22.06 5.17
N VAL A 135 -7.73 -22.17 4.91
CA VAL A 135 -6.90 -21.17 4.21
C VAL A 135 -6.08 -21.88 3.14
N ARG A 136 -6.00 -21.33 1.92
CA ARG A 136 -5.21 -21.95 0.84
C ARG A 136 -3.80 -21.40 0.75
N HIS A 137 -3.66 -20.07 0.77
CA HIS A 137 -2.37 -19.39 0.68
C HIS A 137 -2.20 -18.35 1.78
N VAL A 138 -0.96 -18.15 2.22
CA VAL A 138 -0.61 -17.14 3.23
C VAL A 138 0.35 -16.09 2.69
N GLY A 139 0.12 -14.83 3.05
CA GLY A 139 1.00 -13.71 2.72
C GLY A 139 1.03 -12.67 3.83
N PHE A 140 1.55 -11.49 3.52
CA PHE A 140 1.53 -10.36 4.44
C PHE A 140 1.33 -9.02 3.72
N SER A 141 0.77 -8.06 4.45
CA SER A 141 0.58 -6.68 4.02
C SER A 141 1.34 -5.75 4.95
N THR A 142 2.01 -4.73 4.40
CA THR A 142 3.01 -3.97 5.15
C THR A 142 3.10 -2.49 4.76
N HIS A 143 3.38 -1.68 5.78
CA HIS A 143 3.88 -0.30 5.73
C HIS A 143 5.27 -0.19 6.39
N GLY A 144 5.90 -1.33 6.68
CA GLY A 144 7.18 -1.43 7.37
C GLY A 144 8.36 -0.91 6.55
N SER A 145 9.52 -0.86 7.19
CA SER A 145 10.78 -0.52 6.52
C SER A 145 11.15 -1.55 5.47
N LEU A 146 11.94 -1.16 4.46
CA LEU A 146 12.44 -2.08 3.44
C LEU A 146 13.16 -3.28 4.08
N GLU A 147 13.96 -3.01 5.11
CA GLU A 147 14.75 -4.00 5.83
C GLU A 147 13.87 -5.07 6.47
N LEU A 148 12.75 -4.67 7.08
CA LEU A 148 11.77 -5.59 7.64
C LEU A 148 11.07 -6.41 6.54
N ILE A 149 10.70 -5.78 5.43
CA ILE A 149 10.03 -6.46 4.32
C ILE A 149 10.94 -7.55 3.73
N LEU A 150 12.22 -7.22 3.51
CA LEU A 150 13.22 -8.18 3.04
C LEU A 150 13.37 -9.34 4.03
N ALA A 151 13.48 -9.06 5.33
CA ALA A 151 13.57 -10.10 6.34
C ALA A 151 12.33 -11.00 6.37
N ALA A 152 11.13 -10.41 6.28
CA ALA A 152 9.87 -11.16 6.22
C ALA A 152 9.82 -12.10 5.00
N ILE A 153 10.27 -11.64 3.82
CA ILE A 153 10.38 -12.46 2.61
C ILE A 153 11.40 -13.60 2.80
N GLU A 154 12.51 -13.37 3.49
CA GLU A 154 13.54 -14.38 3.75
C GLU A 154 13.07 -15.53 4.65
N THR A 155 12.12 -15.28 5.56
CA THR A 155 11.55 -16.34 6.42
C THR A 155 10.96 -17.52 5.64
N SER A 156 10.61 -17.31 4.36
CA SER A 156 9.94 -18.29 3.50
C SER A 156 8.60 -18.79 4.06
N LEU A 157 8.00 -18.03 5.00
CA LEU A 157 6.68 -18.32 5.56
C LEU A 157 5.53 -17.89 4.66
N PHE A 158 5.80 -17.00 3.70
CA PHE A 158 4.78 -16.31 2.91
C PHE A 158 4.91 -16.61 1.42
N GLU A 159 3.77 -16.68 0.74
CA GLU A 159 3.66 -16.92 -0.70
C GLU A 159 3.39 -15.64 -1.49
N PHE A 160 2.98 -14.56 -0.82
CA PHE A 160 2.74 -13.27 -1.44
C PHE A 160 2.96 -12.09 -0.48
N VAL A 161 3.14 -10.90 -1.05
CA VAL A 161 3.31 -9.64 -0.33
C VAL A 161 2.46 -8.52 -0.91
N ASN A 162 1.82 -7.76 -0.02
CA ASN A 162 1.09 -6.54 -0.33
C ASN A 162 1.90 -5.34 0.18
N LEU A 163 2.44 -4.51 -0.71
CA LEU A 163 3.33 -3.41 -0.33
C LEU A 163 3.03 -2.11 -1.09
N HIS A 164 3.55 -1.00 -0.57
CA HIS A 164 3.51 0.29 -1.26
C HIS A 164 4.69 0.40 -2.24
N TYR A 165 4.39 0.70 -3.50
CA TYR A 165 5.34 1.04 -4.54
C TYR A 165 4.64 1.93 -5.57
N SER A 166 5.30 2.97 -6.04
CA SER A 166 4.76 3.88 -7.06
C SER A 166 5.91 4.67 -7.70
N PHE A 167 5.63 5.42 -8.75
CA PHE A 167 6.63 6.30 -9.35
C PHE A 167 7.25 7.26 -8.29
N PHE A 168 6.43 7.74 -7.36
CA PHE A 168 6.80 8.68 -6.29
C PHE A 168 7.32 8.02 -5.00
N PHE A 169 7.36 6.69 -4.95
CA PHE A 169 7.89 5.91 -3.83
C PHE A 169 8.46 4.57 -4.32
N GLN A 170 9.77 4.57 -4.59
CA GLN A 170 10.44 3.41 -5.19
C GLN A 170 11.35 2.65 -4.22
N ARG A 171 11.35 3.01 -2.92
CA ARG A 171 12.23 2.39 -1.90
C ARG A 171 12.04 0.87 -1.82
N ASN A 172 10.85 0.36 -2.10
CA ASN A 172 10.54 -1.06 -2.02
C ASN A 172 10.90 -1.88 -3.29
N ALA A 173 11.56 -1.28 -4.29
CA ALA A 173 12.00 -2.03 -5.48
C ALA A 173 12.84 -3.27 -5.17
N PRO A 174 13.78 -3.27 -4.19
CA PRO A 174 14.52 -4.48 -3.83
C PRO A 174 13.62 -5.59 -3.26
N ALA A 175 12.57 -5.25 -2.52
CA ALA A 175 11.60 -6.22 -2.03
C ALA A 175 10.78 -6.87 -3.16
N ILE A 176 10.42 -6.11 -4.20
CA ILE A 176 9.80 -6.66 -5.41
C ILE A 176 10.75 -7.64 -6.12
N GLY A 177 12.04 -7.26 -6.22
CA GLY A 177 13.08 -8.13 -6.78
C GLY A 177 13.20 -9.46 -6.02
N LEU A 178 13.36 -9.39 -4.70
CA LEU A 178 13.49 -10.58 -3.86
C LEU A 178 12.22 -11.44 -3.85
N ALA A 179 11.03 -10.82 -3.80
CA ALA A 179 9.76 -11.52 -3.90
C ALA A 179 9.68 -12.30 -5.23
N HIS A 180 10.10 -11.70 -6.33
CA HIS A 180 10.14 -12.37 -7.63
C HIS A 180 11.14 -13.54 -7.67
N GLU A 181 12.36 -13.37 -7.13
CA GLU A 181 13.35 -14.44 -7.01
C GLU A 181 12.81 -15.63 -6.21
N LYS A 182 12.00 -15.36 -5.18
CA LYS A 182 11.29 -16.36 -4.39
C LYS A 182 9.92 -16.73 -4.97
N ASP A 183 9.62 -16.44 -6.24
CA ASP A 183 8.33 -16.76 -6.87
C ASP A 183 7.11 -16.38 -6.00
N MET A 184 7.14 -15.24 -5.31
CA MET A 184 6.04 -14.74 -4.52
C MET A 184 5.10 -13.88 -5.37
N GLY A 185 3.81 -13.91 -5.05
CA GLY A 185 2.85 -12.96 -5.60
C GLY A 185 3.15 -11.53 -5.11
N VAL A 186 3.14 -10.54 -6.01
CA VAL A 186 3.36 -9.14 -5.63
C VAL A 186 2.11 -8.31 -5.94
N PHE A 187 1.58 -7.69 -4.90
CA PHE A 187 0.36 -6.91 -4.95
C PHE A 187 0.64 -5.48 -4.43
N ILE A 188 0.35 -4.46 -5.24
CA ILE A 188 0.54 -3.06 -4.83
C ILE A 188 -0.74 -2.50 -4.20
N ILE A 189 -0.63 -2.10 -2.93
CA ILE A 189 -1.74 -1.49 -2.17
C ILE A 189 -1.75 0.03 -2.32
N SER A 190 -2.96 0.59 -2.35
CA SER A 190 -3.22 2.03 -2.49
C SER A 190 -2.40 2.76 -3.59
N PRO A 191 -2.28 2.19 -4.81
CA PRO A 191 -1.45 2.72 -5.88
C PRO A 191 -1.89 4.12 -6.38
N ALA A 192 -3.08 4.59 -6.01
CA ALA A 192 -3.56 5.94 -6.32
C ALA A 192 -3.43 6.89 -5.12
N ASP A 193 -4.07 6.54 -4.00
CA ASP A 193 -4.16 7.39 -2.81
C ASP A 193 -2.78 7.63 -2.17
N LYS A 194 -2.01 6.57 -1.89
CA LYS A 194 -0.69 6.67 -1.26
C LYS A 194 0.43 7.02 -2.22
N ALA A 195 0.15 6.98 -3.53
CA ALA A 195 1.05 7.52 -4.55
C ALA A 195 0.93 9.04 -4.70
N GLY A 196 -0.05 9.69 -4.08
CA GLY A 196 -0.19 11.15 -4.22
C GLY A 196 -1.59 11.73 -4.27
N MET A 197 -2.63 11.01 -3.83
CA MET A 197 -4.03 11.34 -4.12
C MET A 197 -4.26 11.57 -5.63
N LEU A 198 -3.81 10.62 -6.45
CA LEU A 198 -3.79 10.77 -7.91
C LEU A 198 -5.18 10.89 -8.57
N HIS A 199 -6.28 10.70 -7.82
CA HIS A 199 -7.65 11.00 -8.26
C HIS A 199 -7.95 12.51 -8.29
N THR A 200 -7.22 13.31 -7.52
CA THR A 200 -7.35 14.77 -7.44
C THR A 200 -5.97 15.43 -7.55
N PRO A 201 -5.25 15.24 -8.68
CA PRO A 201 -3.88 15.74 -8.82
C PRO A 201 -3.85 17.25 -9.07
N PRO A 202 -2.75 17.95 -8.70
CA PRO A 202 -2.55 19.34 -9.07
C PRO A 202 -2.31 19.49 -10.59
N GLN A 203 -2.62 20.66 -11.15
CA GLN A 203 -2.48 20.93 -12.59
C GLN A 203 -1.05 20.70 -13.10
N THR A 204 -0.04 21.12 -12.33
CA THR A 204 1.38 20.88 -12.63
C THR A 204 1.66 19.40 -12.89
N LEU A 205 1.10 18.50 -12.08
CA LEU A 205 1.30 17.06 -12.25
C LEU A 205 0.56 16.52 -13.47
N ILE A 206 -0.64 17.04 -13.77
CA ILE A 206 -1.39 16.71 -15.00
C ILE A 206 -0.56 17.04 -16.23
N ASP A 207 0.01 18.25 -16.29
CA ASP A 207 0.79 18.72 -17.45
C ASP A 207 2.08 17.90 -17.65
N LEU A 208 2.73 17.51 -16.55
CA LEU A 208 3.94 16.66 -16.57
C LEU A 208 3.65 15.23 -17.02
N CYS A 209 2.46 14.69 -16.72
CA CYS A 209 2.06 13.33 -17.09
C CYS A 209 1.42 13.22 -18.48
N ALA A 210 1.03 14.33 -19.11
CA ALA A 210 0.34 14.35 -20.40
C ALA A 210 1.05 13.50 -21.48
N PRO A 211 0.35 12.71 -22.30
CA PRO A 211 -1.09 12.75 -22.53
C PRO A 211 -1.90 11.99 -21.48
N PHE A 212 -1.25 11.29 -20.54
CA PHE A 212 -1.93 10.51 -19.52
C PHE A 212 -2.36 11.36 -18.34
N SER A 213 -3.45 10.94 -17.69
CA SER A 213 -3.70 11.40 -16.32
C SER A 213 -2.57 10.89 -15.40
N PRO A 214 -2.27 11.58 -14.28
CA PRO A 214 -1.28 11.10 -13.32
C PRO A 214 -1.59 9.70 -12.76
N LEU A 215 -2.87 9.39 -12.59
CA LEU A 215 -3.33 8.06 -12.17
C LEU A 215 -2.98 6.99 -13.21
N GLU A 216 -3.32 7.23 -14.47
CA GLU A 216 -3.02 6.31 -15.57
C GLU A 216 -1.51 6.16 -15.77
N PHE A 217 -0.75 7.26 -15.74
CA PHE A 217 0.71 7.22 -15.81
C PHE A 217 1.28 6.29 -14.72
N ASN A 218 0.82 6.43 -13.47
CA ASN A 218 1.32 5.60 -12.38
C ASN A 218 0.89 4.12 -12.55
N TYR A 219 -0.31 3.83 -13.03
CA TYR A 219 -0.72 2.47 -13.34
C TYR A 219 0.11 1.84 -14.47
N ARG A 220 0.40 2.60 -15.55
CA ARG A 220 1.29 2.16 -16.62
C ARG A 220 2.70 1.90 -16.09
N PHE A 221 3.24 2.80 -15.26
CA PHE A 221 4.54 2.62 -14.61
C PHE A 221 4.60 1.31 -13.81
N LEU A 222 3.58 1.06 -12.98
CA LEU A 222 3.53 -0.14 -12.14
C LEU A 222 3.36 -1.42 -12.96
N LEU A 223 2.48 -1.41 -13.96
CA LEU A 223 2.16 -2.62 -14.75
C LEU A 223 3.20 -2.92 -15.82
N ASN A 224 4.07 -1.96 -16.18
CA ASN A 224 5.23 -2.22 -17.03
C ASN A 224 6.25 -3.15 -16.36
N ASP A 225 6.28 -3.21 -15.02
CA ASP A 225 7.04 -4.22 -14.30
C ASP A 225 6.24 -5.54 -14.23
N SER A 226 6.66 -6.53 -15.01
CA SER A 226 6.03 -7.85 -15.06
C SER A 226 6.10 -8.62 -13.72
N ARG A 227 6.96 -8.21 -12.80
CA ARG A 227 7.06 -8.79 -11.44
C ARG A 227 5.89 -8.39 -10.56
N ILE A 228 5.21 -7.29 -10.86
CA ILE A 228 3.99 -6.87 -10.16
C ILE A 228 2.79 -7.64 -10.75
N THR A 229 2.06 -8.37 -9.91
CA THR A 229 0.92 -9.17 -10.36
C THR A 229 -0.34 -8.31 -10.52
N THR A 230 -0.67 -7.49 -9.53
CA THR A 230 -1.95 -6.75 -9.49
C THR A 230 -1.88 -5.47 -8.67
N LEU A 231 -2.81 -4.56 -8.93
CA LEU A 231 -2.96 -3.24 -8.30
C LEU A 231 -4.30 -3.13 -7.54
N SER A 232 -4.30 -2.59 -6.32
CA SER A 232 -5.54 -2.46 -5.52
C SER A 232 -6.34 -1.28 -6.02
N PHE A 233 -7.55 -1.54 -6.51
CA PHE A 233 -8.50 -0.52 -6.88
C PHE A 233 -9.54 -0.38 -5.77
N GLY A 234 -9.39 0.65 -4.94
CA GLY A 234 -10.26 0.89 -3.78
C GLY A 234 -11.50 1.71 -4.12
N ALA A 235 -12.53 1.08 -4.71
CA ALA A 235 -13.79 1.75 -5.06
C ALA A 235 -14.75 1.79 -3.86
N ALA A 236 -15.41 2.93 -3.63
CA ALA A 236 -16.46 3.04 -2.62
C ALA A 236 -17.83 2.55 -3.11
N ASN A 237 -18.05 2.59 -4.42
CA ASN A 237 -19.31 2.27 -5.09
C ASN A 237 -19.02 1.83 -6.55
N PRO A 238 -20.01 1.36 -7.33
CA PRO A 238 -19.80 0.85 -8.68
C PRO A 238 -19.33 1.91 -9.68
N GLU A 239 -19.70 3.17 -9.51
CA GLU A 239 -19.39 4.26 -10.43
C GLU A 239 -17.90 4.64 -10.38
N GLU A 240 -17.24 4.39 -9.24
CA GLU A 240 -15.81 4.61 -9.10
C GLU A 240 -14.95 3.59 -9.85
N LEU A 241 -15.51 2.46 -10.33
CA LEU A 241 -14.79 1.42 -11.10
C LEU A 241 -14.55 1.84 -12.56
N ALA A 242 -13.79 2.91 -12.72
CA ALA A 242 -13.28 3.40 -13.99
C ALA A 242 -11.75 3.30 -13.99
N PHE A 243 -11.21 2.26 -14.64
CA PHE A 243 -9.78 2.13 -14.89
C PHE A 243 -9.45 2.50 -16.35
N PRO A 244 -8.28 3.10 -16.61
CA PRO A 244 -7.88 3.51 -17.95
C PRO A 244 -7.72 2.30 -18.87
N ASP A 245 -7.89 2.53 -20.18
CA ASP A 245 -7.54 1.53 -21.20
C ASP A 245 -6.02 1.43 -21.31
N LEU A 246 -5.47 0.32 -20.81
CA LEU A 246 -4.04 0.07 -20.76
C LEU A 246 -3.54 -0.75 -21.96
N ASP A 247 -4.41 -1.15 -22.89
CA ASP A 247 -4.03 -2.03 -24.01
C ASP A 247 -3.27 -1.29 -25.14
N GLN A 248 -3.19 0.04 -25.07
CA GLN A 248 -2.36 0.81 -26.00
C GLN A 248 -0.89 0.79 -25.55
N ASP A 249 -0.01 0.32 -26.44
CA ASP A 249 1.45 0.34 -26.28
C ASP A 249 2.00 1.77 -26.42
N LEU A 250 1.62 2.62 -25.48
CA LEU A 250 2.06 4.00 -25.40
C LEU A 250 3.14 4.12 -24.34
N SER A 251 4.33 4.54 -24.77
CA SER A 251 5.47 4.78 -23.90
C SER A 251 5.19 5.90 -22.88
N ILE A 252 5.58 5.65 -21.63
CA ILE A 252 5.55 6.63 -20.54
C ILE A 252 6.87 7.39 -20.38
N GLU A 253 7.91 7.08 -21.16
CA GLU A 253 9.27 7.62 -20.97
C GLU A 253 9.31 9.14 -21.03
N ARG A 254 8.57 9.76 -21.95
CA ARG A 254 8.50 11.24 -22.05
C ARG A 254 7.88 11.90 -20.82
N ALA A 255 6.96 11.22 -20.14
CA ALA A 255 6.43 11.70 -18.86
C ALA A 255 7.44 11.52 -17.74
N ILE A 256 8.16 10.39 -17.70
CA ILE A 256 9.26 10.14 -16.77
C ILE A 256 10.34 11.22 -16.90
N ASP A 257 10.78 11.53 -18.12
CA ASP A 257 11.80 12.55 -18.38
C ASP A 257 11.39 13.93 -17.85
N ARG A 258 10.14 14.34 -18.11
CA ARG A 258 9.61 15.62 -17.60
C ARG A 258 9.52 15.65 -16.08
N LEU A 259 9.03 14.56 -15.47
CA LEU A 259 8.93 14.45 -14.01
C LEU A 259 10.30 14.49 -13.34
N ASN A 260 11.30 13.81 -13.91
CA ASN A 260 12.68 13.81 -13.43
C ASN A 260 13.35 15.17 -13.63
N ALA A 261 13.20 15.77 -14.81
CA ALA A 261 13.72 17.11 -15.09
C ALA A 261 13.11 18.16 -14.15
N ARG A 262 11.81 18.07 -13.88
CA ARG A 262 11.12 18.96 -12.93
C ARG A 262 11.66 18.80 -11.51
N LYS A 263 11.88 17.56 -11.07
CA LYS A 263 12.43 17.25 -9.74
C LYS A 263 13.83 17.85 -9.56
N ALA A 264 14.67 17.71 -10.59
CA ALA A 264 16.07 18.14 -10.59
C ALA A 264 16.27 19.67 -10.56
N ILE A 265 15.21 20.47 -10.73
CA ILE A 265 15.26 21.94 -10.57
C ILE A 265 15.50 22.34 -9.12
N ASP A 266 15.04 21.54 -8.15
CA ASP A 266 15.21 21.82 -6.72
C ASP A 266 16.65 21.48 -6.28
N PRO A 267 17.50 22.47 -5.98
CA PRO A 267 18.89 22.21 -5.56
C PRO A 267 18.96 21.50 -4.21
N ASP A 268 17.87 21.55 -3.42
CA ASP A 268 17.75 20.92 -2.11
C ASP A 268 16.95 19.59 -2.18
N GLN A 269 16.81 19.02 -3.39
CA GLN A 269 16.12 17.74 -3.58
C GLN A 269 16.84 16.62 -2.82
N CYS A 270 16.14 15.99 -1.88
CA CYS A 270 16.64 14.77 -1.24
C CYS A 270 16.48 13.55 -2.18
N SER A 271 17.47 12.66 -2.22
CA SER A 271 17.41 11.38 -2.93
C SER A 271 16.63 10.27 -2.21
N GLN A 272 16.27 10.49 -0.94
CA GLN A 272 15.70 9.46 -0.06
C GLN A 272 16.64 8.23 0.08
N CYS A 273 17.94 8.44 0.30
CA CYS A 273 18.91 7.35 0.50
C CYS A 273 18.88 6.68 1.89
N PHE A 274 18.16 7.27 2.86
CA PHE A 274 18.05 6.83 4.27
C PHE A 274 19.32 6.92 5.12
N ALA A 275 20.46 7.38 4.57
CA ALA A 275 21.73 7.46 5.30
C ALA A 275 21.71 8.41 6.52
N CYS A 276 20.78 9.37 6.56
CA CYS A 276 20.62 10.31 7.68
C CYS A 276 20.05 9.68 8.96
N LEU A 277 19.56 8.44 8.90
CA LEU A 277 19.03 7.72 10.06
C LEU A 277 20.15 6.98 10.83
N PRO A 278 19.95 6.65 12.13
CA PRO A 278 18.85 7.08 12.97
C PRO A 278 18.96 8.57 13.36
N CYS A 279 17.81 9.22 13.52
CA CYS A 279 17.70 10.57 14.09
C CYS A 279 17.48 10.46 15.61
N PRO A 280 18.23 11.16 16.48
CA PRO A 280 18.03 11.13 17.93
C PRO A 280 16.60 11.51 18.37
N GLU A 281 15.96 12.41 17.62
CA GLU A 281 14.60 12.88 17.88
C GLU A 281 13.52 11.98 17.28
N SER A 282 13.89 10.78 16.80
CA SER A 282 12.98 9.82 16.14
C SER A 282 12.20 10.40 14.96
N ILE A 283 12.74 11.42 14.28
CA ILE A 283 12.16 11.97 13.06
C ILE A 283 12.47 11.02 11.91
N HIS A 284 11.46 10.65 11.14
CA HIS A 284 11.65 9.89 9.90
C HIS A 284 12.10 10.84 8.76
N ILE A 285 13.32 11.38 8.87
CA ILE A 285 13.88 12.41 7.98
C ILE A 285 13.65 12.11 6.49
N PRO A 286 13.91 10.89 5.97
CA PRO A 286 13.71 10.60 4.54
C PRO A 286 12.25 10.76 4.09
N GLU A 287 11.28 10.47 4.95
CA GLU A 287 9.86 10.55 4.62
C GLU A 287 9.38 12.00 4.69
N VAL A 288 9.81 12.77 5.69
CA VAL A 288 9.58 14.21 5.73
C VAL A 288 10.10 14.88 4.46
N LEU A 289 11.34 14.59 4.07
CA LEU A 289 11.94 15.17 2.87
C LEU A 289 11.35 14.61 1.56
N ARG A 290 10.82 13.39 1.56
CA ARG A 290 10.02 12.88 0.43
C ARG A 290 8.75 13.71 0.25
N LEU A 291 8.00 13.98 1.33
CA LEU A 291 6.81 14.83 1.27
C LEU A 291 7.17 16.27 0.82
N ARG A 292 8.31 16.81 1.29
CA ARG A 292 8.86 18.09 0.80
C ARG A 292 9.08 18.05 -0.71
N ASN A 293 9.79 17.04 -1.21
CA ASN A 293 10.10 16.91 -2.64
C ASN A 293 8.82 16.88 -3.49
N LEU A 294 7.80 16.13 -3.06
CA LEU A 294 6.52 16.06 -3.79
C LEU A 294 5.80 17.41 -3.81
N ALA A 295 5.80 18.12 -2.67
CA ALA A 295 5.20 19.45 -2.59
C ALA A 295 5.97 20.49 -3.42
N THR A 296 7.30 20.47 -3.43
CA THR A 296 8.13 21.42 -4.19
C THR A 296 8.10 21.15 -5.70
N ALA A 297 8.31 19.90 -6.12
CA ALA A 297 8.49 19.58 -7.53
C ALA A 297 7.17 19.53 -8.30
N TYR A 298 6.12 19.01 -7.66
CA TYR A 298 4.88 18.61 -8.33
C TYR A 298 3.63 19.29 -7.76
N ASP A 299 3.78 20.27 -6.86
CA ASP A 299 2.69 20.98 -6.18
C ASP A 299 1.73 20.05 -5.40
N MET A 300 2.22 18.89 -4.96
CA MET A 300 1.45 17.90 -4.20
C MET A 300 1.30 18.28 -2.71
N THR A 301 1.07 19.57 -2.42
CA THR A 301 1.01 20.12 -1.06
C THR A 301 -0.11 19.49 -0.24
N GLN A 302 -1.31 19.32 -0.80
CA GLN A 302 -2.43 18.70 -0.08
C GLN A 302 -2.12 17.26 0.35
N PHE A 303 -1.45 16.49 -0.50
CA PHE A 303 -0.98 15.15 -0.16
C PHE A 303 0.09 15.21 0.93
N GLY A 304 1.06 16.12 0.78
CA GLY A 304 2.09 16.39 1.76
C GLY A 304 1.51 16.69 3.15
N GLU A 305 0.56 17.61 3.24
CA GLU A 305 -0.13 17.97 4.49
C GLU A 305 -0.90 16.79 5.08
N TYR A 306 -1.63 16.05 4.25
CA TYR A 306 -2.36 14.86 4.67
C TYR A 306 -1.43 13.84 5.34
N ARG A 307 -0.32 13.48 4.67
CA ARG A 307 0.64 12.50 5.19
C ARG A 307 1.43 13.06 6.36
N TYR A 308 1.81 14.33 6.35
CA TYR A 308 2.54 14.96 7.45
C TYR A 308 1.75 14.98 8.76
N ARG A 309 0.42 15.13 8.69
CA ARG A 309 -0.46 15.00 9.87
C ARG A 309 -0.48 13.60 10.47
N MET A 310 -0.10 12.56 9.73
CA MET A 310 -0.07 11.19 10.23
C MET A 310 1.13 10.91 11.14
N PHE A 311 2.23 11.67 11.04
CA PHE A 311 3.32 11.58 12.01
C PHE A 311 2.76 11.78 13.42
N GLU A 312 3.25 10.99 14.37
CA GLU A 312 2.79 10.94 15.77
C GLU A 312 1.34 10.45 15.96
N ASN A 313 0.54 10.28 14.90
CA ASN A 313 -0.91 10.02 14.99
C ASN A 313 -1.38 8.69 14.36
N ALA A 314 -0.50 7.95 13.69
CA ALA A 314 -0.85 6.69 13.01
C ALA A 314 -0.07 5.46 13.49
N GLY A 315 0.67 5.57 14.60
CA GLY A 315 1.46 4.47 15.18
C GLY A 315 2.40 3.82 14.15
N HIS A 316 2.45 2.49 14.14
CA HIS A 316 3.29 1.71 13.20
C HIS A 316 2.83 1.77 11.73
N TRP A 317 1.70 2.41 11.40
CA TRP A 317 1.26 2.59 10.01
C TRP A 317 1.94 3.77 9.31
N PHE A 318 2.45 4.72 10.10
CA PHE A 318 3.23 5.86 9.62
C PHE A 318 4.13 6.38 10.76
N PRO A 319 5.25 5.69 11.04
CA PRO A 319 6.07 5.96 12.21
C PRO A 319 6.89 7.25 12.07
N GLY A 320 7.32 7.77 13.22
CA GLY A 320 8.22 8.91 13.31
C GLY A 320 7.57 10.17 13.86
N ASN A 321 8.43 11.03 14.39
CA ASN A 321 8.07 12.33 14.93
C ASN A 321 7.99 13.40 13.84
N LYS A 322 7.23 14.46 14.11
CA LYS A 322 7.17 15.62 13.22
C LYS A 322 8.51 16.35 13.15
N ALA A 323 8.72 17.03 12.03
CA ALA A 323 9.97 17.73 11.74
C ALA A 323 10.31 18.87 12.72
N ASN A 324 9.31 19.47 13.39
CA ASN A 324 9.52 20.48 14.44
C ASN A 324 10.11 19.91 15.74
N ARG A 325 10.31 18.59 15.85
CA ARG A 325 11.09 18.00 16.94
C ARG A 325 12.60 18.15 16.74
N CYS A 326 13.06 18.62 15.58
CA CYS A 326 14.48 18.77 15.29
C CYS A 326 15.13 19.75 16.28
N THR A 327 16.18 19.29 16.96
CA THR A 327 16.94 20.04 17.98
C THR A 327 18.20 20.70 17.43
N ASP A 328 18.39 20.71 16.10
CA ASP A 328 19.60 21.22 15.44
C ASP A 328 20.90 20.52 15.87
N CYS A 329 20.81 19.28 16.35
CA CYS A 329 21.97 18.50 16.84
C CYS A 329 23.02 18.20 15.75
N GLY A 330 22.64 18.22 14.47
CA GLY A 330 23.56 18.04 13.34
C GLY A 330 23.94 16.59 13.00
N ASP A 331 23.48 15.58 13.74
CA ASP A 331 23.83 14.15 13.55
C ASP A 331 23.61 13.62 12.12
N CYS A 332 22.61 14.17 11.42
CA CYS A 332 22.26 13.78 10.06
C CYS A 332 23.20 14.37 8.99
N LEU A 333 23.85 15.51 9.28
CA LEU A 333 24.67 16.26 8.31
C LEU A 333 25.87 15.46 7.78
N PRO A 334 26.73 14.85 8.63
CA PRO A 334 27.89 14.10 8.12
C PRO A 334 27.49 12.83 7.36
N ARG A 335 26.23 12.35 7.50
CA ARG A 335 25.73 11.15 6.84
C ARG A 335 25.04 11.45 5.50
N CYS A 336 24.73 12.71 5.21
CA CYS A 336 24.01 13.08 4.00
C CYS A 336 24.97 13.12 2.79
N PRO A 337 24.83 12.21 1.80
CA PRO A 337 25.72 12.20 0.63
C PRO A 337 25.53 13.45 -0.24
N GLU A 338 24.35 14.04 -0.21
CA GLU A 338 23.98 15.25 -0.95
C GLU A 338 24.38 16.55 -0.23
N LYS A 339 24.93 16.45 0.99
CA LYS A 339 25.34 17.60 1.84
C LYS A 339 24.22 18.64 2.05
N LEU A 340 22.97 18.17 2.14
CA LEU A 340 21.82 19.02 2.40
C LEU A 340 21.86 19.60 3.81
N ASP A 341 21.37 20.84 3.97
CA ASP A 341 21.07 21.44 5.27
C ASP A 341 19.77 20.84 5.83
N ILE A 342 19.85 19.58 6.27
CA ILE A 342 18.69 18.81 6.71
C ILE A 342 17.89 19.53 7.82
N PRO A 343 18.50 20.08 8.89
CA PRO A 343 17.73 20.79 9.93
C PRO A 343 16.92 21.97 9.38
N LYS A 344 17.49 22.77 8.47
CA LYS A 344 16.76 23.84 7.78
C LYS A 344 15.61 23.27 6.96
N LEU A 345 15.84 22.25 6.14
CA LEU A 345 14.81 21.65 5.30
C LEU A 345 13.68 21.02 6.14
N LEU A 346 13.98 20.46 7.31
CA LEU A 346 12.98 19.95 8.25
C LEU A 346 12.07 21.06 8.77
N ARG A 347 12.63 22.21 9.19
CA ARG A 347 11.85 23.37 9.61
C ARG A 347 10.95 23.89 8.50
N GLU A 348 11.51 24.15 7.31
CA GLU A 348 10.75 24.63 6.16
C GLU A 348 9.64 23.65 5.76
N THR A 349 9.89 22.34 5.87
CA THR A 349 8.88 21.32 5.60
C THR A 349 7.78 21.33 6.64
N HIS A 350 8.10 21.53 7.93
CA HIS A 350 7.09 21.69 8.97
C HIS A 350 6.19 22.88 8.68
N ASP A 351 6.78 24.05 8.41
CA ASP A 351 6.04 25.29 8.16
C ASP A 351 5.13 25.16 6.94
N ARG A 352 5.59 24.45 5.90
CA ARG A 352 4.80 24.19 4.70
C ARG A 352 3.67 23.18 4.92
N LEU A 353 3.92 22.06 5.61
CA LEU A 353 3.03 20.89 5.60
C LEU A 353 2.21 20.67 6.88
N ASN A 354 2.52 21.37 7.98
CA ASN A 354 1.74 21.20 9.22
C ASN A 354 0.28 21.66 9.07
N GLY A 355 0.00 22.55 8.10
CA GLY A 355 -1.31 23.08 7.79
C GLY A 355 -1.93 23.87 8.94
N LYS A 356 -3.22 24.25 8.81
CA LYS A 356 -4.05 24.73 9.93
C LYS A 356 -4.73 23.53 10.61
N PRO A 357 -4.90 23.52 11.95
CA PRO A 357 -5.57 22.41 12.63
C PRO A 357 -7.00 22.21 12.10
N GLY A 358 -7.24 21.12 11.39
CA GLY A 358 -8.55 20.70 10.91
C GLY A 358 -9.23 19.75 11.89
N ARG A 359 -10.56 19.89 12.05
CA ARG A 359 -11.38 19.00 12.88
C ARG A 359 -11.30 17.57 12.34
N ARG A 360 -11.07 16.57 13.21
CA ARG A 360 -10.99 15.16 12.82
C ARG A 360 -12.37 14.69 12.33
N LEU A 361 -12.41 13.89 11.26
CA LEU A 361 -13.65 13.25 10.75
C LEU A 361 -14.18 12.12 11.65
N TRP A 362 -13.46 11.79 12.74
CA TRP A 362 -13.77 10.69 13.65
C TRP A 362 -13.56 11.07 15.12
N GLN A 363 -13.79 12.34 15.48
CA GLN A 363 -14.00 12.75 16.87
C GLN A 363 -15.40 13.32 16.95
N ASP A 364 -16.28 12.53 17.58
CA ASP A 364 -17.69 12.75 17.96
C ASP A 364 -18.41 14.00 17.42
#